data_AF-A0A0E2BBU1-F1
#
_entry.id   AF-A0A0E2BBU1-F1
#
_cell.length_a   1.000
_cell.length_b   1.000
_cell.length_c   1.000
_cell.angle_alpha   90.00
_cell.angle_beta   90.00
_cell.angle_gamma   90.00
#
_symmetry.space_group_name_H-M   'P 1'
#
loop_
_entity.id
_entity.type
_entity.pdbx_description
1 polymer ?
#
loop_
_entity_poly.entity_id
_entity_poly.type
_entity_poly.pdbx_seq_one_letter_code
_entity_poly.pdbx_strand_id
1 'polypeptide(L)' 'MNFIKRLLYPAYVLGIAGYLTYTNFYGGGSKDVDEVENVPKTVRENPGVYRSHYANFMRYSGGK' A
#
# COMPACT_ATOMS: atom_id res chain seq x y z
N MET A 1 -1.47 41.28 12.99
CA MET A 1 -2.16 40.28 12.14
C MET A 1 -1.55 40.11 10.74
N ASN A 2 -1.13 41.16 10.03
CA ASN A 2 -0.63 41.03 8.65
C ASN A 2 0.70 40.25 8.51
N PHE A 3 1.61 40.38 9.49
CA PHE A 3 2.89 39.67 9.46
C PHE A 3 2.74 38.15 9.57
N ILE A 4 1.83 37.68 10.43
CA ILE A 4 1.52 36.24 10.61
C ILE A 4 0.98 35.64 9.30
N LYS A 5 0.05 36.33 8.63
CA LYS A 5 -0.46 35.91 7.31
C LYS A 5 0.66 35.82 6.27
N ARG A 6 1.60 36.76 6.30
CA ARG A 6 2.75 36.81 5.38
C ARG A 6 3.74 35.66 5.58
N LEU A 7 3.85 35.13 6.80
CA LEU A 7 4.65 33.95 7.12
C LEU A 7 3.92 32.62 6.88
N LEU A 8 2.60 32.60 7.07
CA LEU A 8 1.79 31.40 6.88
C LEU A 8 1.83 30.88 5.44
N TYR A 9 1.72 31.76 4.44
CA TYR A 9 1.75 31.34 3.04
C TYR A 9 3.05 30.65 2.61
N PRO A 10 4.25 31.22 2.83
CA PRO A 10 5.49 30.53 2.49
C PRO A 10 5.71 29.27 3.32
N ALA A 11 5.33 29.27 4.60
CA ALA A 11 5.40 28.06 5.43
C ALA A 11 4.51 26.94 4.91
N TYR A 12 3.29 27.27 4.46
CA TYR A 12 2.35 26.33 3.86
C TYR A 12 2.89 25.74 2.55
N VAL A 13 3.42 26.59 1.65
CA VAL A 13 4.01 26.15 0.39
C VAL A 13 5.23 25.25 0.64
N LEU A 14 6.12 25.63 1.55
CA LEU A 14 7.26 24.81 1.95
C LEU A 14 6.83 23.49 2.57
N GLY A 15 5.77 23.49 3.38
CA GLY A 15 5.18 22.28 3.95
C GLY A 15 4.68 21.31 2.87
N ILE A 16 3.92 21.81 1.90
CA ILE A 16 3.43 20.99 0.77
C ILE A 16 4.59 20.47 -0.08
N ALA A 17 5.52 21.34 -0.47
CA ALA A 17 6.65 20.96 -1.31
C ALA A 17 7.55 19.93 -0.61
N GLY A 18 7.82 20.13 0.69
CA GLY A 18 8.58 19.19 1.50
C GLY A 18 7.89 17.83 1.62
N TYR A 19 6.57 17.83 1.88
CA TYR A 19 5.79 16.60 1.95
C TYR A 19 5.81 15.84 0.62
N LEU A 20 5.54 16.52 -0.50
CA LEU A 20 5.59 15.92 -1.83
C LEU A 20 6.98 15.33 -2.15
N THR A 21 8.04 16.09 -1.85
CA THR A 21 9.41 15.64 -2.03
C THR A 21 9.68 14.37 -1.23
N TYR A 22 9.31 14.36 0.06
CA TYR A 22 9.47 13.19 0.93
C TYR A 22 8.71 11.98 0.37
N THR A 23 7.43 12.13 0.01
CA THR A 23 6.62 11.03 -0.55
C THR A 23 7.14 10.53 -1.89
N ASN A 24 7.81 11.38 -2.69
CA ASN A 24 8.41 10.98 -3.94
C ASN A 24 9.63 10.08 -3.75
N PHE A 25 10.47 10.38 -2.74
CA PHE A 25 11.69 9.61 -2.47
C PHE A 25 11.46 8.35 -1.63
N TYR A 26 10.56 8.41 -0.64
CA TYR A 26 10.37 7.34 0.33
C TYR A 26 9.06 6.58 0.14
N GLY A 27 8.26 6.95 -0.85
CA GLY A 27 6.89 6.50 -0.97
C GLY A 27 5.97 7.21 0.04
N GLY A 28 4.67 7.11 -0.21
CA GLY A 28 3.65 7.71 0.64
C GLY A 28 2.26 7.27 0.20
N GLY A 29 1.39 7.02 1.18
CA GLY A 29 0.03 6.57 0.94
C GLY A 29 -0.53 5.94 2.20
N SER A 30 -1.81 6.18 2.50
CA SER A 30 -2.53 5.49 3.57
C SER A 30 -3.06 4.12 3.14
N LYS A 31 -2.98 3.83 1.84
CA LYS A 31 -3.42 2.60 1.18
C LYS A 31 -2.45 2.24 0.06
N ASP A 32 -2.44 0.95 -0.30
CA ASP A 32 -1.68 0.44 -1.43
C ASP A 32 -2.32 0.94 -2.74
N VAL A 33 -1.53 1.62 -3.57
CA VAL A 33 -2.02 2.28 -4.79
C VAL A 33 -2.43 1.25 -5.86
N ASP A 34 -1.79 0.08 -5.85
CA ASP A 34 -2.04 -1.02 -6.78
C ASP A 34 -2.99 -2.10 -6.18
N GLU A 35 -3.70 -1.76 -5.11
CA GLU A 35 -4.63 -2.67 -4.45
C GLU A 35 -5.86 -2.95 -5.30
N VAL A 36 -6.13 -4.23 -5.57
CA VAL A 36 -7.42 -4.67 -6.15
C VAL A 36 -8.46 -4.72 -5.02
N GLU A 37 -9.25 -3.66 -4.89
CA GLU A 37 -10.26 -3.52 -3.83
C GLU A 37 -11.45 -4.50 -3.98
N ASN A 38 -11.72 -4.99 -5.20
CA ASN A 38 -12.82 -5.91 -5.48
C ASN A 38 -12.56 -7.36 -5.00
N VAL A 39 -11.41 -7.63 -4.38
CA VAL A 39 -11.04 -8.94 -3.85
C VAL A 39 -10.85 -8.82 -2.33
N PRO A 40 -11.46 -9.71 -1.52
CA PRO A 40 -11.27 -9.71 -0.08
C PRO A 40 -9.78 -9.72 0.30
N LYS A 41 -9.41 -8.89 1.28
CA LYS A 41 -8.03 -8.73 1.73
C LYS A 41 -7.35 -10.08 2.04
N THR A 42 -8.09 -10.99 2.66
CA THR A 42 -7.60 -12.35 2.99
C THR A 42 -7.17 -13.16 1.78
N VAL A 43 -7.83 -12.96 0.62
CA VAL A 43 -7.49 -13.63 -0.65
C VAL A 43 -6.26 -13.00 -1.29
N ARG A 44 -6.18 -11.67 -1.28
CA ARG A 44 -5.09 -10.90 -1.91
C ARG A 44 -3.76 -11.05 -1.18
N GLU A 45 -3.75 -11.01 0.14
CA GLU A 45 -2.53 -11.15 0.95
C GLU A 45 -2.06 -12.59 1.08
N ASN A 46 -2.93 -13.57 0.76
CA ASN A 46 -2.61 -14.98 0.85
C ASN A 46 -3.10 -15.77 -0.38
N PRO A 47 -2.57 -15.47 -1.58
CA PRO A 47 -2.99 -16.13 -2.81
C PRO A 47 -2.71 -17.64 -2.79
N GLY A 48 -1.74 -18.08 -1.97
CA GLY A 48 -1.40 -19.49 -1.80
C GLY A 48 -2.46 -20.32 -1.08
N VAL A 49 -3.24 -19.73 -0.16
CA VAL A 49 -4.32 -20.45 0.56
C VAL A 49 -5.55 -20.65 -0.30
N TYR A 50 -5.84 -19.74 -1.22
CA TYR A 50 -6.95 -19.87 -2.17
C TYR A 50 -6.53 -20.52 -3.49
N ARG A 51 -5.24 -20.90 -3.64
CA ARG A 51 -4.81 -21.74 -4.74
C ARG A 51 -5.57 -23.04 -4.66
N SER A 52 -6.42 -23.29 -5.64
CA SER A 52 -7.23 -24.50 -5.68
C SER A 52 -6.33 -25.73 -5.58
N HIS A 53 -6.63 -26.63 -4.63
CA HIS A 53 -5.93 -27.92 -4.48
C HIS A 53 -6.04 -28.83 -5.73
N TYR A 54 -6.75 -28.39 -6.77
CA TYR A 54 -6.88 -29.06 -8.06
C TYR A 54 -5.64 -28.93 -8.96
N ALA A 55 -4.63 -28.15 -8.58
CA ALA A 55 -3.30 -28.27 -9.18
C ALA A 55 -2.62 -29.55 -8.65
N ASN A 56 -3.12 -30.72 -9.10
CA ASN A 56 -2.58 -32.06 -8.86
C ASN A 56 -1.70 -32.16 -7.60
N PHE A 57 -2.32 -32.09 -6.42
CA PHE A 57 -1.63 -32.46 -5.19
C PHE A 57 -1.42 -33.98 -5.24
N MET A 58 -0.29 -34.43 -5.76
CA MET A 58 0.15 -35.82 -5.65
C MET A 58 0.43 -36.09 -4.15
N ARG A 59 -0.62 -36.44 -3.39
CA ARG A 59 -0.42 -37.07 -2.08
C ARG A 59 0.24 -38.41 -2.37
N TYR A 60 1.54 -38.51 -2.09
CA TYR A 60 2.20 -39.80 -2.01
C TYR A 60 1.48 -40.63 -0.93
N SER A 61 0.88 -41.75 -1.32
CA SER A 61 0.09 -42.65 -0.46
C SER A 61 0.72 -44.05 -0.32
N GLY A 62 2.05 -44.15 -0.32
CA GLY A 62 2.78 -45.38 0.03
C GLY A 62 3.61 -45.15 1.30
N GLY A 63 3.96 -46.11 2.15
CA GLY A 63 3.56 -47.49 2.36
C GLY A 63 3.74 -47.77 3.87
N LYS A 64 3.32 -48.95 4.35
CA LYS A 64 3.74 -49.47 5.66
C LYS A 64 5.06 -50.21 5.52
#